data_AF-A0A9P4Y4A5-F1
#
_entry.id   AF-A0A9P4Y4A5-F1
#
_cell.length_a   1.000
_cell.length_b   1.000
_cell.length_c   1.000
_cell.angle_alpha   90.00
_cell.angle_beta   90.00
_cell.angle_gamma   90.00
#
_symmetry.space_group_name_H-M   'P 1'
#
loop_
_entity.id
_entity.type
_entity.pdbx_description
1 polymer ?
#
loop_
_entity_poly.entity_id
_entity_poly.type
_entity_poly.pdbx_seq_one_letter_code
_entity_poly.pdbx_strand_id
1 'polypeptide(L)'
;MSGELPAISWKEDQLDFFGENVTLYLPSTITKDELENHKAFRDWKQVLHKNLSAQAEDKHPFHAHQYKLRWIEIQSVDRFPPMNIIGFIKLNARIERDHMPDDDTPGQQAPRVPKTLPGIAFLRGGSVAMLMILKPRDSRDERYVVLTEQPRIPSGSLRFLEIPAGMLDAENNFKGKVADEIEEETGFRIPPAELVDMTALALKDTDHPERTSLQTAMYPSPGGCDEYIALFLWEKDLDRQEIEDLKGKLTGERAQDESITLHVRAYEDLWKEGARDAKTLAAWALYEGLNRSGELQEYQKRKRESSSSGSSRSKVFDNIIMVGEQ
;
A
#
# COMPACT_ATOMS: atom_id res chain seq x y z
N MET A 1 12.54 4.38 38.85
CA MET A 1 13.64 4.63 37.89
C MET A 1 13.44 6.03 37.36
N SER A 2 14.24 7.01 37.82
CA SER A 2 14.28 8.35 37.23
C SER A 2 15.13 8.29 35.96
N GLY A 3 14.54 7.79 34.88
CA GLY A 3 15.17 7.89 33.57
C GLY A 3 14.86 9.26 33.01
N GLU A 4 15.86 10.13 32.92
CA GLU A 4 15.73 11.32 32.07
C GLU A 4 15.48 10.85 30.64
N LEU A 5 14.39 11.34 30.03
CA LEU A 5 14.14 11.10 28.62
C LEU A 5 15.29 11.74 27.83
N PRO A 6 15.89 11.04 26.85
CA PRO A 6 16.95 11.63 26.04
C PRO A 6 16.41 12.88 25.35
N ALA A 7 17.13 13.99 25.48
CA ALA A 7 16.79 15.23 24.80
C ALA A 7 16.98 15.03 23.29
N ILE A 8 15.90 15.14 22.52
CA ILE A 8 15.97 15.23 21.06
C ILE A 8 16.33 16.67 20.72
N SER A 9 17.36 16.85 19.89
CA SER A 9 17.70 18.16 19.32
C SER A 9 17.41 18.13 17.83
N TRP A 10 17.07 19.29 17.28
CA TRP A 10 16.87 19.47 15.85
C TRP A 10 18.03 20.27 15.27
N LYS A 11 18.44 19.89 14.08
CA LYS A 11 19.35 20.68 13.26
C LYS A 11 18.66 21.09 11.97
N GLU A 12 19.05 22.25 11.48
CA GLU A 12 18.73 22.69 10.13
C GLU A 12 19.75 22.12 9.14
N ASP A 13 19.25 21.60 8.03
CA ASP A 13 20.00 21.04 6.92
C ASP A 13 19.32 21.49 5.60
N GLN A 14 19.88 21.11 4.45
CA GLN A 14 19.31 21.41 3.14
C GLN A 14 19.03 20.13 2.37
N LEU A 15 17.83 19.99 1.80
CA LEU A 15 17.45 18.87 0.94
C LEU A 15 17.42 19.34 -0.51
N ASP A 16 18.06 18.59 -1.41
CA ASP A 16 17.89 18.79 -2.85
C ASP A 16 16.54 18.22 -3.28
N PHE A 17 15.58 19.08 -3.59
CA PHE A 17 14.26 18.73 -4.10
C PHE A 17 14.22 18.94 -5.62
N PHE A 18 15.00 18.13 -6.35
CA PHE A 18 15.08 18.11 -7.82
C PHE A 18 15.59 19.43 -8.42
N GLY A 19 16.70 19.96 -7.88
CA GLY A 19 17.34 21.20 -8.32
C GLY A 19 16.96 22.41 -7.48
N GLU A 20 15.97 22.28 -6.60
CA GLU A 20 15.60 23.31 -5.61
C GLU A 20 16.08 22.92 -4.21
N ASN A 21 16.82 23.80 -3.54
CA ASN A 21 17.19 23.59 -2.15
C ASN A 21 16.01 23.93 -1.23
N VAL A 22 15.57 22.95 -0.45
CA VAL A 22 14.48 23.05 0.52
C VAL A 22 15.05 22.89 1.92
N THR A 23 14.64 23.76 2.85
CA THR A 23 15.06 23.64 4.25
C THR A 23 14.56 22.33 4.86
N LEU A 24 15.46 21.61 5.53
CA LEU A 24 15.17 20.33 6.16
C LEU A 24 15.50 20.41 7.65
N TYR A 25 14.51 20.19 8.51
CA TYR A 25 14.71 20.08 9.95
C TYR A 25 14.80 18.61 10.35
N LEU A 26 15.96 18.19 10.86
CA LEU A 26 16.24 16.80 11.23
C LEU A 26 16.41 16.66 12.75
N PRO A 27 15.75 15.69 13.38
CA PRO A 27 16.02 15.33 14.77
C PRO A 27 17.36 14.58 14.83
N SER A 28 18.00 14.61 16.00
CA SER A 28 19.27 13.92 16.27
C SER A 28 19.22 12.39 16.12
N THR A 29 18.04 11.81 15.91
CA THR A 29 17.79 10.37 15.77
C THR A 29 17.97 9.83 14.35
N ILE A 30 18.19 10.70 13.35
CA ILE A 30 18.36 10.32 11.94
C ILE A 30 19.33 11.27 11.23
N THR A 31 20.18 10.71 10.36
CA THR A 31 21.04 11.48 9.47
C THR A 31 20.34 11.79 8.13
N LYS A 32 20.80 12.82 7.42
CA LYS A 32 20.27 13.16 6.09
C LYS A 32 20.44 11.99 5.12
N ASP A 33 21.60 11.33 5.14
CA ASP A 33 21.88 10.18 4.27
C ASP A 33 20.93 9.01 4.55
N GLU A 34 20.69 8.67 5.82
CA GLU A 34 19.70 7.64 6.19
C GLU A 34 18.28 7.99 5.70
N LEU A 35 17.88 9.26 5.81
CA LEU A 35 16.59 9.74 5.31
C LEU A 35 16.49 9.60 3.79
N GLU A 36 17.51 10.06 3.06
CA GLU A 36 17.55 9.99 1.59
C GLU A 36 17.69 8.55 1.08
N ASN A 37 18.22 7.64 1.91
CA ASN A 37 18.28 6.21 1.60
C ASN A 37 16.99 5.43 1.97
N HIS A 38 16.09 6.04 2.75
CA HIS A 38 14.82 5.42 3.12
C HIS A 38 13.83 5.39 1.94
N LYS A 39 13.42 4.19 1.52
CA LYS A 39 12.58 4.00 0.31
C LYS A 39 11.29 4.81 0.35
N ALA A 40 10.51 4.72 1.44
CA ALA A 40 9.23 5.42 1.52
C ALA A 40 9.40 6.95 1.44
N PHE A 41 10.50 7.49 1.97
CA PHE A 41 10.80 8.91 1.83
C PHE A 41 11.17 9.29 0.40
N ARG A 42 12.00 8.49 -0.28
CA ARG A 42 12.33 8.71 -1.70
C ARG A 42 11.08 8.68 -2.57
N ASP A 43 10.25 7.65 -2.40
CA ASP A 43 9.03 7.48 -3.17
C ASP A 43 8.08 8.66 -2.94
N TRP A 44 7.82 9.02 -1.68
CA TRP A 44 7.00 10.18 -1.33
C TRP A 44 7.56 11.48 -1.93
N LYS A 45 8.88 11.72 -1.82
CA LYS A 45 9.56 12.90 -2.36
C LYS A 45 9.41 12.99 -3.88
N GLN A 46 9.60 11.87 -4.59
CA GLN A 46 9.49 11.79 -6.04
C GLN A 46 8.06 12.00 -6.52
N VAL A 47 7.09 11.32 -5.88
CA VAL A 47 5.67 11.45 -6.20
C VAL A 47 5.18 12.87 -5.93
N LEU A 48 5.57 13.47 -4.80
CA LEU A 48 5.21 14.85 -4.48
C LEU A 48 5.78 15.83 -5.51
N HIS A 49 7.06 15.70 -5.87
CA HIS A 49 7.68 16.55 -6.89
C HIS A 49 6.92 16.46 -8.22
N LYS A 50 6.62 15.24 -8.68
CA LYS A 50 5.87 15.03 -9.93
C LYS A 50 4.51 15.74 -9.91
N ASN A 51 3.76 15.61 -8.82
CA ASN A 51 2.44 16.23 -8.70
C ASN A 51 2.52 17.76 -8.52
N LEU A 52 3.53 18.28 -7.84
CA LEU A 52 3.75 19.73 -7.76
C LEU A 52 4.10 20.30 -9.15
N SER A 53 4.91 19.60 -9.93
CA SER A 53 5.28 20.01 -11.29
C SER A 53 4.11 19.94 -12.28
N ALA A 54 3.18 18.99 -12.10
CA ALA A 54 1.97 18.87 -12.93
C ALA A 54 1.05 20.10 -12.87
N GLN A 55 1.20 20.96 -11.85
CA GLN A 55 0.50 22.24 -11.77
C GLN A 55 0.84 23.20 -12.92
N ALA A 56 1.94 22.98 -13.63
CA ALA A 56 2.30 23.74 -14.82
C ALA A 56 1.31 23.55 -15.98
N GLU A 57 0.50 22.48 -15.98
CA GLU A 57 -0.51 22.23 -17.02
C GLU A 57 -1.71 23.18 -16.87
N ASP A 58 -2.14 23.82 -17.96
CA ASP A 58 -3.24 24.81 -17.97
C ASP A 58 -4.55 24.28 -17.38
N LYS A 59 -4.79 22.95 -17.48
CA LYS A 59 -6.00 22.30 -16.98
C LYS A 59 -5.92 21.92 -15.51
N HIS A 60 -4.75 22.03 -14.88
CA HIS A 60 -4.58 21.63 -13.49
C HIS A 60 -5.40 22.54 -12.56
N PRO A 61 -6.13 22.00 -11.56
CA PRO A 61 -6.97 22.82 -10.66
C PRO A 61 -6.24 23.96 -9.94
N PHE A 62 -4.93 23.81 -9.74
CA PHE A 62 -4.05 24.80 -9.09
C PHE A 62 -3.11 25.54 -10.06
N HIS A 63 -3.33 25.49 -11.38
CA HIS A 63 -2.46 26.13 -12.36
C HIS A 63 -2.24 27.63 -12.09
N ALA A 64 -3.32 28.36 -11.78
CA ALA A 64 -3.25 29.80 -11.49
C ALA A 64 -2.57 30.12 -10.14
N HIS A 65 -2.51 29.16 -9.23
CA HIS A 65 -2.09 29.33 -7.84
C HIS A 65 -1.26 28.14 -7.37
N GLN A 66 -0.11 27.96 -8.03
CA GLN A 66 0.73 26.79 -7.85
C GLN A 66 1.33 26.73 -6.44
N TYR A 67 1.27 25.55 -5.83
CA TYR A 67 1.90 25.25 -4.57
C TYR A 67 3.36 24.87 -4.76
N LYS A 68 4.19 25.23 -3.78
CA LYS A 68 5.61 24.86 -3.69
C LYS A 68 5.92 24.28 -2.32
N LEU A 69 6.86 23.34 -2.29
CA LEU A 69 7.44 22.87 -1.03
C LEU A 69 8.41 23.93 -0.49
N ARG A 70 8.24 24.31 0.78
CA ARG A 70 9.06 25.35 1.44
C ARG A 70 10.06 24.75 2.42
N TRP A 71 9.63 23.76 3.19
CA TRP A 71 10.48 23.02 4.12
C TRP A 71 9.88 21.67 4.46
N ILE A 72 10.72 20.78 4.98
CA ILE A 72 10.31 19.51 5.59
C ILE A 72 10.87 19.46 7.01
N GLU A 73 10.03 19.10 7.96
CA GLU A 73 10.40 18.77 9.33
C GLU A 73 10.20 17.27 9.56
N ILE A 74 11.27 16.56 9.91
CA ILE A 74 11.16 15.19 10.41
C ILE A 74 10.83 15.26 11.90
N GLN A 75 9.66 14.76 12.27
CA GLN A 75 9.14 14.87 13.63
C GLN A 75 9.54 13.68 14.49
N SER A 76 9.54 12.47 13.91
CA SER A 76 9.96 11.25 14.58
C SER A 76 10.35 10.17 13.59
N VAL A 77 11.16 9.22 14.07
CA VAL A 77 11.62 8.06 13.31
C VAL A 77 11.56 6.84 14.22
N ASP A 78 10.93 5.78 13.73
CA ASP A 78 10.84 4.50 14.41
C ASP A 78 11.84 3.53 13.76
N ARG A 79 12.63 2.84 14.58
CA ARG A 79 13.64 1.89 14.12
C ARG A 79 13.31 0.48 14.58
N PHE A 80 13.45 -0.50 13.70
CA PHE A 80 13.15 -1.88 13.99
C PHE A 80 14.40 -2.66 14.44
N PRO A 81 14.39 -3.26 15.64
CA PRO A 81 15.45 -4.16 16.08
C PRO A 81 15.41 -5.49 15.31
N PRO A 82 16.51 -6.27 15.26
CA PRO A 82 17.81 -5.97 15.86
C PRO A 82 18.70 -5.10 14.96
N MET A 83 18.37 -4.97 13.67
CA MET A 83 19.22 -4.30 12.68
C MET A 83 19.20 -2.77 12.79
N ASN A 84 18.32 -2.20 13.63
CA ASN A 84 18.16 -0.76 13.84
C ASN A 84 17.89 0.03 12.54
N ILE A 85 17.24 -0.66 11.59
CA ILE A 85 16.80 -0.09 10.32
C ILE A 85 15.63 0.86 10.56
N ILE A 86 15.56 1.93 9.76
CA ILE A 86 14.41 2.83 9.80
C ILE A 86 13.20 2.07 9.27
N GLY A 87 12.17 1.96 10.10
CA GLY A 87 10.88 1.40 9.74
C GLY A 87 9.91 2.48 9.28
N PHE A 88 9.67 3.48 10.14
CA PHE A 88 8.67 4.52 9.89
C PHE A 88 9.24 5.92 10.11
N ILE A 89 8.69 6.89 9.37
CA ILE A 89 9.04 8.31 9.49
C ILE A 89 7.75 9.13 9.60
N LYS A 90 7.66 9.98 10.61
CA LYS A 90 6.62 11.02 10.67
C LYS A 90 7.23 12.35 10.27
N LEU A 91 6.61 13.04 9.33
CA LEU A 91 7.05 14.34 8.86
C LEU A 91 5.92 15.38 8.81
N ASN A 92 6.34 16.63 8.75
CA ASN A 92 5.51 17.78 8.42
C ASN A 92 6.16 18.53 7.26
N ALA A 93 5.48 18.59 6.12
CA ALA A 93 5.91 19.33 4.95
C ALA A 93 5.14 20.65 4.84
N ARG A 94 5.86 21.75 4.58
CA ARG A 94 5.21 23.04 4.34
C ARG A 94 5.01 23.25 2.86
N ILE A 95 3.76 23.12 2.43
CA ILE A 95 3.36 23.29 1.04
C ILE A 95 2.51 24.56 0.94
N GLU A 96 3.00 25.56 0.21
CA GLU A 96 2.36 26.87 0.13
C GLU A 96 2.33 27.40 -1.29
N ARG A 97 1.22 28.07 -1.64
CA ARG A 97 1.16 28.94 -2.80
C ARG A 97 1.72 30.32 -2.46
N ASP A 98 2.01 31.10 -3.50
CA ASP A 98 2.37 32.50 -3.31
C ASP A 98 1.18 33.31 -2.77
N HIS A 99 1.51 34.45 -2.15
CA HIS A 99 0.55 35.32 -1.48
C HIS A 99 -0.34 36.06 -2.49
N MET A 100 -1.62 36.17 -2.20
CA MET A 100 -2.58 36.95 -2.99
C MET A 100 -2.98 38.24 -2.26
N PRO A 101 -3.30 39.34 -2.97
CA PRO A 101 -3.73 40.60 -2.34
C PRO A 101 -4.89 40.45 -1.34
N ASP A 102 -5.82 39.52 -1.63
CA ASP A 102 -7.02 39.29 -0.81
C ASP A 102 -6.71 38.55 0.50
N ASP A 103 -5.54 37.89 0.63
CA ASP A 103 -5.18 37.13 1.84
C ASP A 103 -5.08 38.03 3.10
N ASP A 104 -4.65 39.28 2.93
CA ASP A 104 -4.38 40.23 4.03
C ASP A 104 -5.49 41.26 4.21
N THR A 105 -6.58 41.19 3.44
CA THR A 105 -7.64 42.21 3.46
C THR A 105 -8.65 41.94 4.59
N PRO A 106 -8.67 42.73 5.68
CA PRO A 106 -9.54 42.47 6.81
C PRO A 106 -11.01 42.65 6.43
N GLY A 107 -11.86 41.69 6.80
CA GLY A 107 -13.30 41.75 6.55
C GLY A 107 -13.75 41.23 5.17
N GLN A 108 -12.83 40.83 4.30
CA GLN A 108 -13.16 40.06 3.09
C GLN A 108 -13.13 38.56 3.37
N GLN A 109 -13.92 37.78 2.61
CA GLN A 109 -13.87 36.32 2.70
C GLN A 109 -12.53 35.83 2.15
N ALA A 110 -11.86 34.96 2.90
CA ALA A 110 -10.61 34.35 2.47
C ALA A 110 -10.76 33.70 1.08
N PRO A 111 -9.69 33.69 0.25
CA PRO A 111 -9.74 33.02 -1.04
C PRO A 111 -10.22 31.57 -0.90
N ARG A 112 -10.99 31.09 -1.88
CA ARG A 112 -11.41 29.68 -1.93
C ARG A 112 -10.23 28.71 -1.99
N VAL A 113 -9.07 29.20 -2.43
CA VAL A 113 -7.82 28.45 -2.51
C VAL A 113 -6.98 28.72 -1.25
N PRO A 114 -6.75 27.71 -0.39
CA PRO A 114 -6.03 27.91 0.86
C PRO A 114 -4.57 28.31 0.58
N LYS A 115 -3.99 29.16 1.44
CA LYS A 115 -2.58 29.56 1.34
C LYS A 115 -1.63 28.37 1.49
N THR A 116 -2.01 27.41 2.33
CA THR A 116 -1.19 26.24 2.67
C THR A 116 -2.00 24.96 2.61
N LEU A 117 -1.35 23.88 2.18
CA LEU A 117 -1.92 22.53 2.25
C LEU A 117 -1.47 21.81 3.53
N PRO A 118 -2.28 20.89 4.08
CA PRO A 118 -1.83 19.99 5.13
C PRO A 118 -0.65 19.15 4.61
N GLY A 119 0.45 19.07 5.36
CA GLY A 119 1.63 18.30 4.97
C GLY A 119 2.11 17.30 6.02
N ILE A 120 1.27 16.95 6.98
CA ILE A 120 1.57 15.85 7.90
C ILE A 120 1.50 14.54 7.13
N ALA A 121 2.56 13.74 7.20
CA ALA A 121 2.59 12.41 6.61
C ALA A 121 3.29 11.41 7.53
N PHE A 122 2.70 10.22 7.64
CA PHE A 122 3.31 9.03 8.22
C PHE A 122 3.79 8.12 7.09
N LEU A 123 5.10 8.05 6.92
CA LEU A 123 5.76 7.27 5.89
C LEU A 123 6.08 5.88 6.41
N ARG A 124 5.38 4.89 5.86
CA ARG A 124 5.59 3.46 6.11
C ARG A 124 5.83 2.65 4.85
N GLY A 125 5.56 3.22 3.67
CA GLY A 125 5.76 2.56 2.39
C GLY A 125 4.66 1.57 2.01
N GLY A 126 4.93 0.81 0.96
CA GLY A 126 3.98 -0.11 0.35
C GLY A 126 3.80 -1.43 1.10
N SER A 127 2.62 -2.01 0.94
CA SER A 127 2.27 -3.34 1.41
C SER A 127 1.46 -4.09 0.37
N VAL A 128 1.17 -5.35 0.65
CA VAL A 128 0.30 -6.21 -0.15
C VAL A 128 -0.72 -6.86 0.75
N ALA A 129 -1.86 -7.23 0.17
CA ALA A 129 -2.87 -8.02 0.85
C ALA A 129 -3.45 -9.06 -0.08
N MET A 130 -3.87 -10.19 0.48
CA MET A 130 -4.33 -11.32 -0.32
C MET A 130 -5.73 -11.75 0.07
N LEU A 131 -6.64 -11.66 -0.90
CA LEU A 131 -7.92 -12.34 -0.82
C LEU A 131 -7.70 -13.82 -1.20
N MET A 132 -7.77 -14.70 -0.21
CA MET A 132 -7.61 -16.14 -0.37
C MET A 132 -8.98 -16.82 -0.35
N ILE A 133 -9.42 -17.35 -1.50
CA ILE A 133 -10.72 -18.00 -1.65
C ILE A 133 -10.53 -19.51 -1.84
N LEU A 134 -11.17 -20.30 -1.00
CA LEU A 134 -11.20 -21.76 -1.07
C LEU A 134 -12.56 -22.23 -1.57
N LYS A 135 -12.57 -23.03 -2.63
CA LYS A 135 -13.78 -23.60 -3.25
C LYS A 135 -13.79 -25.12 -3.07
N PRO A 136 -14.81 -25.71 -2.44
CA PRO A 136 -15.00 -27.15 -2.44
C PRO A 136 -15.27 -27.65 -3.86
N ARG A 137 -14.52 -28.65 -4.35
CA ARG A 137 -14.73 -29.20 -5.71
C ARG A 137 -16.12 -29.82 -5.92
N ASP A 138 -16.78 -30.21 -4.84
CA ASP A 138 -18.11 -30.81 -4.84
C ASP A 138 -19.25 -29.77 -4.79
N SER A 139 -18.94 -28.47 -4.70
CA SER A 139 -19.94 -27.39 -4.63
C SER A 139 -19.51 -26.16 -5.44
N ARG A 140 -20.39 -25.70 -6.34
CA ARG A 140 -20.10 -24.55 -7.20
C ARG A 140 -20.35 -23.20 -6.53
N ASP A 141 -21.29 -23.16 -5.60
CA ASP A 141 -21.79 -21.92 -5.00
C ASP A 141 -21.17 -21.66 -3.61
N GLU A 142 -20.53 -22.67 -3.03
CA GLU A 142 -19.91 -22.57 -1.72
C GLU A 142 -18.48 -22.05 -1.83
N ARG A 143 -18.17 -21.01 -1.06
CA ARG A 143 -16.84 -20.41 -1.00
C ARG A 143 -16.48 -20.08 0.43
N TYR A 144 -15.20 -20.23 0.72
CA TYR A 144 -14.62 -19.83 1.98
C TYR A 144 -13.52 -18.80 1.75
N VAL A 145 -13.27 -17.98 2.76
CA VAL A 145 -12.20 -17.00 2.79
C VAL A 145 -11.31 -17.20 4.00
N VAL A 146 -10.00 -17.06 3.82
CA VAL A 146 -9.02 -17.05 4.91
C VAL A 146 -8.83 -15.63 5.41
N LEU A 147 -8.93 -15.45 6.72
CA LEU A 147 -8.69 -14.20 7.46
C LEU A 147 -7.62 -14.44 8.52
N THR A 148 -6.90 -13.38 8.87
CA THR A 148 -6.01 -13.32 10.03
C THR A 148 -6.65 -12.46 11.13
N GLU A 149 -6.47 -12.87 12.37
CA GLU A 149 -6.75 -12.07 13.57
C GLU A 149 -5.43 -11.76 14.24
N GLN A 150 -5.08 -10.48 14.31
CA GLN A 150 -3.78 -10.02 14.83
C GLN A 150 -3.89 -8.67 15.55
N PRO A 151 -2.92 -8.29 16.41
CA PRO A 151 -2.90 -6.97 17.03
C PRO A 151 -2.72 -5.84 16.01
N ARG A 152 -3.58 -4.84 16.10
CA ARG A 152 -3.44 -3.55 15.41
C ARG A 152 -3.45 -2.45 16.45
N ILE A 153 -2.28 -2.24 17.06
CA ILE A 153 -2.09 -1.21 18.10
C ILE A 153 -2.45 0.20 17.63
N PRO A 154 -2.18 0.61 16.37
CA PRO A 154 -2.63 1.92 15.88
C PRO A 154 -4.15 2.13 15.93
N SER A 155 -4.95 1.05 15.85
CA SER A 155 -6.41 1.11 16.01
C SER A 155 -6.87 0.75 17.43
N GLY A 156 -5.94 0.53 18.37
CA GLY A 156 -6.24 0.10 19.73
C GLY A 156 -6.82 -1.31 19.84
N SER A 157 -6.58 -2.18 18.85
CA SER A 157 -7.10 -3.56 18.84
C SER A 157 -5.99 -4.57 19.10
N LEU A 158 -6.31 -5.61 19.87
CA LEU A 158 -5.44 -6.78 20.06
C LEU A 158 -5.89 -7.99 19.23
N ARG A 159 -7.04 -7.90 18.57
CA ARG A 159 -7.71 -8.98 17.85
C ARG A 159 -8.45 -8.40 16.64
N PHE A 160 -7.70 -7.80 15.72
CA PHE A 160 -8.25 -7.18 14.53
C PHE A 160 -8.35 -8.21 13.42
N LEU A 161 -9.57 -8.41 12.89
CA LEU A 161 -9.86 -9.40 11.86
C LEU A 161 -9.75 -8.77 10.47
N GLU A 162 -8.94 -9.36 9.60
CA GLU A 162 -8.57 -8.82 8.29
C GLU A 162 -8.11 -9.94 7.34
N ILE A 163 -7.94 -9.63 6.05
CA ILE A 163 -7.25 -10.54 5.13
C ILE A 163 -5.73 -10.54 5.40
N PRO A 164 -5.03 -11.65 5.12
CA PRO A 164 -3.56 -11.74 5.18
C PRO A 164 -2.88 -10.60 4.42
N ALA A 165 -1.79 -10.08 4.97
CA ALA A 165 -1.08 -8.93 4.42
C ALA A 165 0.40 -8.91 4.81
N GLY A 166 1.23 -8.31 3.97
CA GLY A 166 2.67 -8.24 4.18
C GLY A 166 3.28 -6.93 3.68
N MET A 167 4.46 -6.57 4.17
CA MET A 167 5.13 -5.32 3.82
C MET A 167 6.05 -5.53 2.62
N LEU A 168 5.94 -4.66 1.62
CA LEU A 168 6.87 -4.72 0.50
C LEU A 168 8.24 -4.24 0.95
N ASP A 169 9.24 -5.11 0.84
CA ASP A 169 10.61 -4.69 1.02
C ASP A 169 11.14 -3.90 -0.20
N ALA A 170 12.41 -3.51 -0.12
CA ALA A 170 13.01 -2.57 -1.06
C ALA A 170 13.31 -3.15 -2.45
N GLU A 171 12.91 -4.38 -2.80
CA GLU A 171 13.37 -5.05 -4.02
C GLU A 171 12.28 -5.38 -5.07
N ASN A 172 12.73 -5.48 -6.33
CA ASN A 172 11.92 -5.61 -7.54
C ASN A 172 11.22 -6.99 -7.77
N ASN A 173 11.22 -7.92 -6.81
CA ASN A 173 10.56 -9.23 -6.96
C ASN A 173 9.20 -9.28 -6.23
N PHE A 174 8.27 -8.48 -6.72
CA PHE A 174 6.96 -8.25 -6.10
C PHE A 174 6.18 -9.54 -5.81
N LYS A 175 6.03 -10.44 -6.79
CA LYS A 175 5.18 -11.64 -6.65
C LYS A 175 5.81 -12.76 -5.82
N GLY A 176 7.14 -12.88 -5.84
CA GLY A 176 7.84 -13.87 -5.00
C GLY A 176 7.68 -13.52 -3.53
N LYS A 177 7.93 -12.25 -3.18
CA LYS A 177 7.86 -11.80 -1.79
C LYS A 177 6.44 -11.77 -1.23
N VAL A 178 5.44 -11.42 -2.05
CA VAL A 178 4.03 -11.59 -1.67
C VAL A 178 3.73 -13.04 -1.27
N ALA A 179 4.22 -14.01 -2.03
CA ALA A 179 3.98 -15.42 -1.73
C ALA A 179 4.70 -15.83 -0.43
N ASP A 180 5.94 -15.39 -0.24
CA ASP A 180 6.75 -15.71 0.94
C ASP A 180 6.15 -15.12 2.24
N GLU A 181 5.76 -13.83 2.24
CA GLU A 181 5.15 -13.19 3.42
C GLU A 181 3.80 -13.81 3.78
N ILE A 182 3.00 -14.16 2.78
CA ILE A 182 1.69 -14.79 3.02
C ILE A 182 1.87 -16.24 3.42
N GLU A 183 2.87 -16.96 2.91
CA GLU A 183 3.22 -18.30 3.41
C GLU A 183 3.64 -18.25 4.88
N GLU A 184 4.36 -17.21 5.32
CA GLU A 184 4.74 -17.03 6.72
C GLU A 184 3.51 -16.80 7.62
N GLU A 185 2.58 -15.92 7.22
CA GLU A 185 1.36 -15.65 8.00
C GLU A 185 0.37 -16.82 8.01
N THR A 186 0.25 -17.53 6.88
CA THR A 186 -0.88 -18.44 6.64
C THR A 186 -0.50 -19.91 6.53
N GLY A 187 0.78 -20.22 6.33
CA GLY A 187 1.30 -21.56 6.08
C GLY A 187 1.00 -22.12 4.69
N PHE A 188 0.40 -21.33 3.79
CA PHE A 188 0.09 -21.76 2.43
C PHE A 188 1.25 -21.46 1.48
N ARG A 189 1.80 -22.52 0.88
CA ARG A 189 2.71 -22.39 -0.27
C ARG A 189 1.93 -21.96 -1.50
N ILE A 190 2.04 -20.69 -1.85
CA ILE A 190 1.30 -20.11 -2.97
C ILE A 190 2.24 -19.91 -4.15
N PRO A 191 2.08 -20.64 -5.27
CA PRO A 191 2.91 -20.40 -6.44
C PRO A 191 2.66 -18.97 -6.97
N PRO A 192 3.71 -18.16 -7.22
CA PRO A 192 3.54 -16.80 -7.78
C PRO A 192 2.77 -16.79 -9.11
N ALA A 193 2.86 -17.89 -9.85
CA ALA A 193 2.11 -18.13 -11.08
C ALA A 193 0.61 -18.38 -10.87
N GLU A 194 0.11 -18.57 -9.65
CA GLU A 194 -1.34 -18.68 -9.37
C GLU A 194 -1.95 -17.32 -9.02
N LEU A 195 -1.14 -16.37 -8.54
CA LEU A 195 -1.59 -15.05 -8.11
C LEU A 195 -2.19 -14.21 -9.24
N VAL A 196 -3.21 -13.43 -8.88
CA VAL A 196 -3.85 -12.42 -9.72
C VAL A 196 -3.74 -11.07 -9.02
N ASP A 197 -3.12 -10.08 -9.66
CA ASP A 197 -3.08 -8.71 -9.16
C ASP A 197 -4.39 -8.01 -9.53
N MET A 198 -5.33 -7.95 -8.58
CA MET A 198 -6.66 -7.37 -8.81
C MET A 198 -6.58 -5.85 -8.97
N THR A 199 -5.66 -5.19 -8.27
CA THR A 199 -5.41 -3.75 -8.41
C THR A 199 -4.94 -3.39 -9.82
N ALA A 200 -3.99 -4.14 -10.37
CA ALA A 200 -3.51 -3.93 -11.73
C ALA A 200 -4.58 -4.23 -12.79
N LEU A 201 -5.41 -5.26 -12.58
CA LEU A 201 -6.53 -5.54 -13.47
C LEU A 201 -7.55 -4.40 -13.48
N ALA A 202 -7.97 -3.96 -12.29
CA ALA A 202 -8.98 -2.91 -12.16
C ALA A 202 -8.52 -1.54 -12.70
N LEU A 203 -7.22 -1.26 -12.67
CA LEU A 203 -6.64 0.01 -13.14
C LEU A 203 -6.15 0.00 -14.60
N LYS A 204 -6.19 -1.15 -15.28
CA LYS A 204 -5.59 -1.32 -16.61
C LYS A 204 -6.12 -0.31 -17.64
N ASP A 205 -7.44 -0.13 -17.66
CA ASP A 205 -8.17 0.65 -18.66
C ASP A 205 -8.80 1.91 -18.05
N THR A 206 -8.33 2.35 -16.88
CA THR A 206 -8.80 3.59 -16.26
C THR A 206 -8.01 4.80 -16.76
N ASP A 207 -8.75 5.89 -17.02
CA ASP A 207 -8.20 7.23 -17.21
C ASP A 207 -8.17 7.95 -15.86
N HIS A 208 -7.34 7.44 -14.94
CA HIS A 208 -7.17 8.06 -13.63
C HIS A 208 -6.12 9.17 -13.72
N PRO A 209 -6.39 10.40 -13.23
CA PRO A 209 -5.47 11.53 -13.34
C PRO A 209 -4.10 11.25 -12.71
N GLU A 210 -4.06 10.39 -11.69
CA GLU A 210 -2.86 10.04 -10.93
C GLU A 210 -2.17 8.76 -11.43
N ARG A 211 -2.64 8.15 -12.54
CA ARG A 211 -2.12 6.88 -13.07
C ARG A 211 -0.61 6.89 -13.29
N THR A 212 -0.04 8.05 -13.60
CA THR A 212 1.39 8.16 -13.90
C THR A 212 2.23 8.46 -12.66
N SER A 213 1.64 8.96 -11.58
CA SER A 213 2.38 9.40 -10.39
C SER A 213 2.22 8.45 -9.20
N LEU A 214 1.06 7.81 -9.04
CA LEU A 214 0.80 6.88 -7.94
C LEU A 214 1.03 5.42 -8.33
N GLN A 215 1.19 4.59 -7.30
CA GLN A 215 1.34 3.15 -7.47
C GLN A 215 0.02 2.52 -7.87
N THR A 216 0.09 1.43 -8.64
CA THR A 216 -1.07 0.63 -9.05
C THR A 216 -1.61 -0.19 -7.88
N ALA A 217 -2.24 0.48 -6.93
CA ALA A 217 -2.62 -0.07 -5.63
C ALA A 217 -3.81 0.70 -5.03
N MET A 218 -4.41 0.15 -3.97
CA MET A 218 -5.36 0.92 -3.16
C MET A 218 -4.61 1.78 -2.13
N TYR A 219 -5.17 2.92 -1.76
CA TYR A 219 -4.64 3.78 -0.70
C TYR A 219 -5.64 3.80 0.47
N PRO A 220 -5.31 3.25 1.65
CA PRO A 220 -6.27 3.08 2.73
C PRO A 220 -6.60 4.41 3.46
N SER A 221 -5.62 5.31 3.57
CA SER A 221 -5.80 6.61 4.25
C SER A 221 -4.84 7.68 3.68
N PRO A 222 -5.03 8.09 2.41
CA PRO A 222 -4.11 9.01 1.71
C PRO A 222 -4.06 10.42 2.29
N GLY A 223 -4.91 10.75 3.27
CA GLY A 223 -4.91 12.04 3.96
C GLY A 223 -3.83 12.21 5.03
N GLY A 224 -3.10 11.13 5.37
CA GLY A 224 -2.04 11.20 6.40
C GLY A 224 -1.00 10.08 6.36
N CYS A 225 -1.12 9.12 5.44
CA CYS A 225 -0.18 8.02 5.30
C CYS A 225 0.16 7.81 3.81
N ASP A 226 1.42 7.47 3.52
CA ASP A 226 1.87 7.16 2.16
C ASP A 226 1.56 5.72 1.73
N GLU A 227 1.01 4.91 2.64
CA GLU A 227 0.76 3.50 2.41
C GLU A 227 -0.09 3.29 1.16
N TYR A 228 0.36 2.34 0.35
CA TYR A 228 -0.38 1.79 -0.75
C TYR A 228 -0.36 0.27 -0.62
N ILE A 229 -1.49 -0.36 -0.92
CA ILE A 229 -1.68 -1.80 -0.76
C ILE A 229 -2.06 -2.39 -2.11
N ALA A 230 -1.20 -3.22 -2.70
CA ALA A 230 -1.61 -3.99 -3.87
C ALA A 230 -2.44 -5.19 -3.42
N LEU A 231 -3.57 -5.41 -4.10
CA LEU A 231 -4.53 -6.42 -3.72
C LEU A 231 -4.44 -7.61 -4.65
N PHE A 232 -4.07 -8.74 -4.08
CA PHE A 232 -3.96 -10.00 -4.78
C PHE A 232 -5.14 -10.92 -4.52
N LEU A 233 -5.45 -11.74 -5.50
CA LEU A 233 -6.35 -12.89 -5.37
C LEU A 233 -5.55 -14.18 -5.53
N TRP A 234 -5.80 -15.09 -4.61
CA TRP A 234 -5.50 -16.50 -4.76
C TRP A 234 -6.79 -17.30 -4.56
N GLU A 235 -7.18 -18.06 -5.58
CA GLU A 235 -8.43 -18.82 -5.59
C GLU A 235 -8.13 -20.28 -5.94
N LYS A 236 -8.59 -21.22 -5.10
CA LYS A 236 -8.25 -22.63 -5.22
C LYS A 236 -9.44 -23.57 -5.06
N ASP A 237 -9.57 -24.51 -5.99
CA ASP A 237 -10.48 -25.65 -5.88
C ASP A 237 -9.82 -26.80 -5.10
N LEU A 238 -10.36 -27.09 -3.91
CA LEU A 238 -9.87 -28.09 -2.96
C LEU A 238 -10.91 -29.15 -2.68
N ASP A 239 -10.48 -30.33 -2.22
CA ASP A 239 -11.41 -31.33 -1.70
C ASP A 239 -12.02 -30.80 -0.39
N ARG A 240 -13.30 -31.11 -0.14
CA ARG A 240 -14.01 -30.61 1.05
C ARG A 240 -13.28 -30.97 2.35
N GLN A 241 -12.75 -32.19 2.43
CA GLN A 241 -11.98 -32.63 3.59
C GLN A 241 -10.74 -31.76 3.82
N GLU A 242 -10.04 -31.33 2.77
CA GLU A 242 -8.89 -30.42 2.90
C GLU A 242 -9.32 -29.07 3.51
N ILE A 243 -10.48 -28.54 3.11
CA ILE A 243 -11.03 -27.30 3.66
C ILE A 243 -11.41 -27.46 5.14
N GLU A 244 -12.01 -28.60 5.52
CA GLU A 244 -12.35 -28.90 6.92
C GLU A 244 -11.09 -29.12 7.77
N ASP A 245 -10.07 -29.78 7.23
CA ASP A 245 -8.78 -29.96 7.90
C ASP A 245 -8.08 -28.61 8.10
N LEU A 246 -8.15 -27.72 7.10
CA LEU A 246 -7.67 -26.34 7.21
C LEU A 246 -8.45 -25.57 8.29
N LYS A 247 -9.78 -25.65 8.31
CA LYS A 247 -10.58 -25.05 9.40
C LYS A 247 -10.11 -25.55 10.78
N GLY A 248 -9.90 -26.85 10.94
CA GLY A 248 -9.45 -27.45 12.19
C GLY A 248 -8.04 -27.03 12.61
N LYS A 249 -7.10 -27.00 11.66
CA LYS A 249 -5.70 -26.62 11.92
C LYS A 249 -5.56 -25.13 12.23
N LEU A 250 -6.21 -24.29 11.41
CA LEU A 250 -6.10 -22.83 11.48
C LEU A 250 -6.81 -22.24 12.71
N THR A 251 -7.83 -22.92 13.24
CA THR A 251 -8.53 -22.49 14.46
C THR A 251 -7.84 -22.93 15.76
N GLY A 252 -6.77 -23.72 15.69
CA GLY A 252 -6.06 -24.27 16.86
C GLY A 252 -4.56 -23.92 16.94
N GLU A 253 -3.90 -23.65 15.82
CA GLU A 253 -2.47 -23.33 15.76
C GLU A 253 -2.27 -21.82 15.57
N ARG A 254 -1.51 -21.19 16.49
CA ARG A 254 -0.92 -19.87 16.25
C ARG A 254 0.13 -20.01 15.14
N ALA A 255 0.24 -19.02 14.25
CA ALA A 255 1.34 -18.98 13.28
C ALA A 255 2.71 -18.95 13.99
N GLN A 256 3.81 -19.07 13.24
CA GLN A 256 5.16 -19.04 13.82
C GLN A 256 5.46 -17.75 14.58
N ASP A 257 4.78 -16.65 14.24
CA ASP A 257 4.60 -15.50 15.11
C ASP A 257 3.40 -15.77 16.06
N GLU A 258 3.68 -15.97 17.36
CA GLU A 258 2.73 -16.39 18.41
C GLU A 258 1.51 -15.44 18.60
N SER A 259 1.36 -14.42 17.76
CA SER A 259 0.37 -13.34 17.82
C SER A 259 -0.70 -13.36 16.71
N ILE A 260 -0.59 -14.23 15.68
CA ILE A 260 -1.54 -14.31 14.57
C ILE A 260 -2.39 -15.59 14.66
N THR A 261 -3.72 -15.44 14.57
CA THR A 261 -4.69 -16.55 14.51
C THR A 261 -5.37 -16.56 13.15
N LEU A 262 -5.57 -17.74 12.55
CA LEU A 262 -6.20 -17.87 11.24
C LEU A 262 -7.67 -18.26 11.37
N HIS A 263 -8.51 -17.70 10.51
CA HIS A 263 -9.95 -17.96 10.47
C HIS A 263 -10.38 -18.29 9.05
N VAL A 264 -11.18 -19.35 8.92
CA VAL A 264 -11.85 -19.68 7.66
C VAL A 264 -13.33 -19.36 7.83
N ARG A 265 -13.84 -18.44 7.00
CA ARG A 265 -15.22 -17.94 7.06
C ARG A 265 -15.95 -18.18 5.76
N ALA A 266 -17.28 -18.19 5.80
CA ALA A 266 -18.08 -18.19 4.58
C ALA A 266 -17.80 -16.90 3.82
N TYR A 267 -17.55 -17.01 2.51
CA TYR A 267 -17.26 -15.85 1.67
C TYR A 267 -18.41 -14.83 1.69
N GLU A 268 -19.65 -15.33 1.74
CA GLU A 268 -20.88 -14.53 1.73
C GLU A 268 -21.02 -13.61 2.95
N ASP A 269 -20.29 -13.89 4.04
CA ASP A 269 -20.25 -13.08 5.25
C ASP A 269 -19.01 -12.17 5.34
N LEU A 270 -18.06 -12.27 4.39
CA LEU A 270 -16.83 -11.49 4.38
C LEU A 270 -17.06 -9.97 4.51
N TRP A 271 -18.03 -9.44 3.77
CA TRP A 271 -18.34 -8.01 3.80
C TRP A 271 -18.92 -7.54 5.14
N LYS A 272 -19.42 -8.46 5.99
CA LYS A 272 -19.90 -8.17 7.35
C LYS A 272 -18.79 -8.37 8.38
N GLU A 273 -18.09 -9.50 8.33
CA GLU A 273 -17.05 -9.84 9.29
C GLU A 273 -15.80 -8.96 9.13
N GLY A 274 -15.38 -8.72 7.89
CA GLY A 274 -14.23 -7.89 7.53
C GLY A 274 -14.55 -6.40 7.38
N ALA A 275 -15.75 -5.95 7.75
CA ALA A 275 -16.25 -4.60 7.47
C ALA A 275 -15.41 -3.47 8.08
N ARG A 276 -14.58 -3.77 9.08
CA ARG A 276 -13.72 -2.79 9.76
C ARG A 276 -12.36 -2.62 9.10
N ASP A 277 -12.00 -3.52 8.19
CA ASP A 277 -10.70 -3.52 7.53
C ASP A 277 -10.82 -3.03 6.09
N ALA A 278 -10.11 -1.95 5.76
CA ALA A 278 -10.21 -1.30 4.46
C ALA A 278 -9.75 -2.22 3.32
N LYS A 279 -8.62 -2.92 3.49
CA LYS A 279 -8.08 -3.82 2.47
C LYS A 279 -8.98 -5.04 2.24
N THR A 280 -9.62 -5.57 3.29
CA THR A 280 -10.61 -6.64 3.16
C THR A 280 -11.80 -6.20 2.31
N LEU A 281 -12.42 -5.06 2.63
CA LEU A 281 -13.56 -4.55 1.86
C LEU A 281 -13.20 -4.19 0.43
N ALA A 282 -12.03 -3.59 0.20
CA ALA A 282 -11.58 -3.26 -1.14
C ALA A 282 -11.27 -4.50 -1.97
N ALA A 283 -10.59 -5.51 -1.41
CA ALA A 283 -10.31 -6.75 -2.11
C ALA A 283 -11.60 -7.51 -2.47
N TRP A 284 -12.56 -7.55 -1.54
CA TRP A 284 -13.90 -8.09 -1.80
C TRP A 284 -14.60 -7.33 -2.94
N ALA A 285 -14.62 -5.99 -2.88
CA ALA A 285 -15.27 -5.17 -3.89
C ALA A 285 -14.61 -5.29 -5.28
N LEU A 286 -13.27 -5.35 -5.34
CA LEU A 286 -12.54 -5.59 -6.59
C LEU A 286 -12.85 -6.97 -7.15
N TYR A 287 -12.82 -8.02 -6.32
CA TYR A 287 -13.18 -9.37 -6.77
C TYR A 287 -14.60 -9.43 -7.33
N GLU A 288 -15.59 -8.85 -6.63
CA GLU A 288 -16.97 -8.79 -7.09
C GLU A 288 -17.13 -7.97 -8.38
N GLY A 289 -16.42 -6.84 -8.48
CA GLY A 289 -16.38 -6.00 -9.67
C GLY A 289 -15.80 -6.72 -10.89
N LEU A 290 -14.61 -7.31 -10.74
CA LEU A 290 -13.88 -8.03 -11.78
C LEU A 290 -14.61 -9.29 -12.26
N ASN A 291 -15.33 -9.97 -11.35
CA ASN A 291 -16.20 -11.08 -11.73
C ASN A 291 -17.42 -10.62 -12.52
N ARG A 292 -18.08 -9.55 -12.06
CA ARG A 292 -19.28 -9.01 -12.72
C ARG A 292 -18.97 -8.44 -14.11
N SER A 293 -17.78 -7.87 -14.32
CA SER A 293 -17.33 -7.40 -15.64
C SER A 293 -16.83 -8.52 -16.56
N GLY A 294 -16.53 -9.71 -16.02
CA GLY A 294 -15.95 -10.83 -16.77
C GLY A 294 -14.43 -10.73 -16.98
N GLU A 295 -13.79 -9.68 -16.47
CA GLU A 295 -12.35 -9.44 -16.66
C GLU A 295 -11.49 -10.49 -15.96
N LEU A 296 -11.93 -10.99 -14.81
CA LEU A 296 -11.20 -12.02 -14.08
C LEU A 296 -11.16 -13.35 -14.86
N GLN A 297 -12.31 -13.77 -15.41
CA GLN A 297 -12.43 -14.99 -16.21
C GLN A 297 -11.59 -14.90 -17.47
N GLU A 298 -11.62 -13.74 -18.14
CA GLU A 298 -10.84 -13.49 -19.35
C GLU A 298 -9.33 -13.50 -19.06
N TYR A 299 -8.89 -12.89 -17.96
CA TYR A 299 -7.50 -12.96 -17.50
C TYR A 299 -7.06 -14.41 -17.23
N GLN A 300 -7.85 -15.16 -16.48
CA GLN A 300 -7.57 -16.56 -16.16
C GLN A 300 -7.52 -17.45 -17.42
N LYS A 301 -8.41 -17.21 -18.39
CA LYS A 301 -8.43 -17.91 -19.68
C LYS A 301 -7.14 -17.65 -20.47
N ARG A 302 -6.75 -16.39 -20.66
CA ARG A 302 -5.51 -16.01 -21.37
C ARG A 302 -4.28 -16.62 -20.70
N LYS A 303 -4.26 -16.64 -19.36
CA LYS A 303 -3.17 -17.24 -18.58
C LYS A 303 -3.04 -18.75 -18.86
N ARG A 304 -4.16 -19.49 -18.89
CA ARG A 304 -4.18 -20.93 -19.24
C ARG A 304 -3.75 -21.20 -20.68
N GLU A 305 -4.18 -20.35 -21.62
CA GLU A 305 -3.77 -20.48 -23.02
C GLU A 305 -2.27 -20.22 -23.18
N SER A 306 -1.73 -19.20 -22.52
CA SER A 306 -0.30 -18.87 -22.56
C SER A 306 0.57 -20.00 -21.96
N SER A 307 0.16 -20.63 -20.86
CA SER A 307 0.89 -21.75 -20.26
C SER A 307 0.84 -23.02 -21.10
N SER A 308 -0.25 -23.25 -21.85
CA SER A 308 -0.35 -24.39 -22.78
C SER A 308 0.51 -24.22 -24.06
N SER A 309 0.73 -22.98 -24.50
CA SER A 309 1.57 -22.67 -25.67
C SER A 309 3.08 -22.64 -25.38
N GLY A 310 3.48 -22.58 -24.10
CA GLY A 310 4.87 -22.46 -23.63
C GLY A 310 5.77 -23.70 -23.80
N SER A 311 5.24 -24.84 -24.28
CA SER A 311 6.06 -26.01 -24.64
C SER A 311 6.82 -25.83 -25.96
N SER A 312 6.59 -24.74 -26.71
CA SER A 312 7.39 -24.40 -27.88
C SER A 312 7.49 -22.88 -28.06
N ARG A 313 8.67 -22.33 -27.71
CA ARG A 313 9.14 -20.93 -27.84
C ARG A 313 8.96 -20.03 -26.61
N SER A 314 9.82 -20.20 -25.60
CA SER A 314 10.17 -19.11 -24.69
C SER A 314 11.29 -18.26 -25.31
N LYS A 315 10.96 -17.04 -25.74
CA LYS A 315 11.85 -15.86 -25.91
C LYS A 315 11.05 -14.68 -26.50
N VAL A 316 9.96 -14.25 -25.86
CA VAL A 316 9.32 -12.95 -26.21
C VAL A 316 8.62 -12.24 -25.02
N PHE A 317 8.23 -12.90 -23.93
CA PHE A 317 7.28 -12.30 -22.96
C PHE A 317 7.85 -11.89 -21.60
N ASP A 318 9.03 -11.27 -21.55
CA ASP A 318 9.53 -10.61 -20.33
C ASP A 318 9.38 -9.06 -20.34
N ASN A 319 8.72 -8.47 -21.34
CA ASN A 319 8.67 -7.00 -21.50
C ASN A 319 7.36 -6.31 -21.07
N ILE A 320 6.60 -6.85 -20.10
CA ILE A 320 5.42 -6.13 -19.54
C ILE A 320 5.69 -5.55 -18.14
N ILE A 321 6.95 -5.55 -17.68
CA ILE A 321 7.37 -4.83 -16.46
C ILE A 321 8.58 -3.96 -16.80
N MET A 322 8.44 -2.99 -17.72
CA MET A 322 9.39 -1.89 -17.92
C MET A 322 8.75 -0.81 -18.82
N VAL A 323 7.72 -0.10 -18.34
CA VAL A 323 7.36 1.21 -18.93
C VAL A 323 6.90 2.12 -17.80
N GLY A 324 7.84 2.90 -17.27
CA GLY A 324 7.58 3.87 -16.22
C GLY A 324 8.81 4.69 -15.82
N GLU A 325 9.79 4.88 -16.71
CA GLU A 325 10.86 5.86 -16.54
C GLU A 325 11.10 6.58 -17.86
N GLN A 326 10.55 7.78 -17.98
CA GLN A 326 11.20 8.96 -18.53
C GLN A 326 10.81 10.17 -17.69
#